data_AF-A0A1F0BXX6-F1
#
_entry.id   AF-A0A1F0BXX6-F1
#
_cell.length_a   1.000
_cell.length_b   1.000
_cell.length_c   1.000
_cell.angle_alpha   90.00
_cell.angle_beta   90.00
_cell.angle_gamma   90.00
#
_symmetry.space_group_name_H-M   'P 1'
#
loop_
_entity.id
_entity.type
_entity.pdbx_description
1 polymer ?
#
loop_
_entity_poly.entity_id
_entity_poly.type
_entity_poly.pdbx_seq_one_letter_code
_entity_poly.pdbx_strand_id
1 'polypeptide(L)'
;SFLSKSTGGRPSQDHIIKLDMAKEIAMIQRTDKGKEVRQYFIQVEKDFNSPEKIMARALLMADQKVHKLEAQIEADRPKVLFADAVSASHTSILVGDLAKLISQNGFKIGANRLFSWLRDNGYLIKKRGASWNMPTQKSMELGLFEIKETNIQHADGHISINKTSKVTGKGQQYFINKFLNQEYLPG
;
A
#
# COMPACT_ATOMS: atom_id res chain seq x y z
N SER A 1 -58.09 -44.09 1.09
CA SER A 1 -58.65 -44.68 2.31
C SER A 1 -59.07 -43.55 3.22
N PHE A 2 -60.35 -43.55 3.60
CA PHE A 2 -60.96 -42.59 4.51
C PHE A 2 -60.36 -42.76 5.91
N LEU A 3 -59.80 -41.70 6.48
CA LEU A 3 -59.49 -41.64 7.91
C LEU A 3 -60.16 -40.39 8.47
N SER A 4 -61.12 -40.65 9.36
CA SER A 4 -61.89 -39.65 10.10
C SER A 4 -60.94 -38.73 10.86
N LYS A 5 -61.21 -37.42 10.80
CA LYS A 5 -60.52 -36.47 11.67
C LYS A 5 -61.03 -36.66 13.10
N SER A 6 -60.10 -37.01 13.99
CA SER A 6 -60.29 -37.02 15.44
C SER A 6 -60.82 -35.66 15.90
N THR A 7 -61.98 -35.63 16.54
CA THR A 7 -62.71 -34.43 16.99
C THR A 7 -62.37 -34.00 18.42
N GLY A 8 -61.23 -34.43 18.97
CA GLY A 8 -60.86 -34.21 20.39
C GLY A 8 -59.43 -33.71 20.65
N GLY A 9 -58.76 -33.08 19.67
CA GLY A 9 -57.37 -32.61 19.81
C GLY A 9 -57.22 -31.10 19.66
N ARG A 10 -56.29 -30.50 20.42
CA ARG A 10 -55.85 -29.10 20.26
C ARG A 10 -55.42 -28.86 18.80
N PRO A 11 -55.86 -27.79 18.12
CA PRO A 11 -55.49 -27.54 16.73
C PRO A 11 -53.97 -27.43 16.58
N SER A 12 -53.39 -28.07 15.56
CA SER A 12 -51.97 -27.92 15.25
C SER A 12 -51.67 -26.50 14.79
N GLN A 13 -50.72 -25.83 15.43
CA GLN A 13 -50.17 -24.58 14.94
C GLN A 13 -48.86 -24.86 14.21
N ASP A 14 -48.78 -24.37 12.97
CA ASP A 14 -47.56 -24.41 12.18
C ASP A 14 -46.74 -23.14 12.46
N HIS A 15 -45.43 -23.30 12.61
CA HIS A 15 -44.51 -22.20 12.88
C HIS A 15 -43.39 -22.19 11.84
N ILE A 16 -43.02 -20.99 11.38
CA ILE A 16 -41.85 -20.79 10.52
C ILE A 16 -40.64 -20.55 11.43
N ILE A 17 -39.60 -21.36 11.27
CA ILE A 17 -38.37 -21.29 12.06
C ILE A 17 -37.15 -21.01 11.17
N LYS A 18 -36.13 -20.38 11.76
CA LYS A 18 -34.83 -20.17 11.10
C LYS A 18 -34.07 -21.49 10.99
N LEU A 19 -33.22 -21.58 9.97
CA LEU A 19 -32.44 -22.79 9.68
C LEU A 19 -31.62 -23.27 10.88
N ASP A 20 -30.96 -22.37 11.62
CA ASP A 20 -30.15 -22.77 12.78
C ASP A 20 -31.00 -23.29 13.95
N MET A 21 -32.15 -22.66 14.21
CA MET A 21 -33.12 -23.17 15.20
C MET A 21 -33.64 -24.55 14.80
N ALA A 22 -33.89 -24.79 13.50
CA ALA A 22 -34.32 -26.10 13.00
C ALA A 22 -33.26 -27.18 13.22
N LYS A 23 -31.96 -26.86 13.09
CA LYS A 23 -30.85 -27.78 13.39
C LYS A 23 -30.83 -28.17 14.86
N GLU A 24 -30.95 -27.20 15.77
CA GLU A 24 -30.97 -27.44 17.21
C GLU A 24 -32.16 -28.32 17.62
N ILE A 25 -33.34 -28.04 17.06
CA ILE A 25 -34.54 -28.85 17.29
C ILE A 25 -34.33 -30.29 16.81
N ALA A 26 -33.78 -30.49 15.61
CA ALA A 26 -33.46 -31.82 15.08
C ALA A 26 -32.42 -32.57 15.94
N MET A 27 -31.52 -31.84 16.60
CA MET A 27 -30.50 -32.41 17.50
C MET A 27 -31.09 -32.89 18.82
N ILE A 28 -32.10 -32.20 19.35
CA ILE A 28 -32.73 -32.51 20.65
C ILE A 28 -33.83 -33.57 20.52
N GLN A 29 -34.58 -33.54 19.41
CA GLN A 29 -35.71 -34.44 19.21
C GLN A 29 -35.28 -35.91 19.06
N ARG A 30 -36.01 -36.82 19.72
CA ARG A 30 -35.81 -38.28 19.65
C ARG A 30 -36.71 -38.93 18.60
N THR A 31 -36.77 -38.34 17.41
CA THR A 31 -37.52 -38.85 16.26
C THR A 31 -36.58 -39.47 15.23
N ASP A 32 -37.08 -40.38 14.38
CA ASP A 32 -36.27 -41.02 13.33
C ASP A 32 -35.71 -40.01 12.34
N LYS A 33 -36.53 -39.04 11.91
CA LYS A 33 -36.09 -37.91 11.07
C LYS A 33 -35.03 -37.05 11.76
N GLY A 34 -35.18 -36.79 13.06
CA GLY A 34 -34.15 -36.09 13.84
C GLY A 34 -32.84 -36.87 13.87
N LYS A 35 -32.89 -38.20 13.97
CA LYS A 35 -31.71 -39.07 13.92
C LYS A 35 -30.98 -39.01 12.57
N GLU A 36 -31.69 -39.05 11.45
CA GLU A 36 -31.11 -38.91 10.11
C GLU A 36 -30.38 -37.57 9.95
N VAL A 37 -31.04 -36.47 10.34
CA VAL A 37 -30.48 -35.12 10.26
C VAL A 37 -29.23 -34.98 11.15
N ARG A 38 -29.26 -35.53 12.37
CA ARG A 38 -28.08 -35.57 13.26
C ARG A 38 -26.91 -36.31 12.64
N GLN A 39 -27.15 -37.50 12.07
CA GLN A 39 -26.10 -38.29 11.44
C GLN A 39 -25.49 -37.55 10.25
N TYR A 40 -26.32 -36.88 9.44
CA TYR A 40 -25.86 -36.05 8.34
C TYR A 40 -24.94 -34.92 8.83
N PHE A 41 -25.35 -34.16 9.87
CA PHE A 41 -24.51 -33.07 10.39
C PHE A 41 -23.20 -33.56 11.02
N ILE A 42 -23.24 -34.67 11.77
CA ILE A 42 -22.03 -35.29 12.32
C ILE A 42 -21.10 -35.73 11.19
N GLN A 43 -21.63 -36.27 10.09
CA GLN A 43 -20.82 -36.66 8.95
C GLN A 43 -20.18 -35.44 8.27
N VAL A 44 -20.96 -34.39 8.02
CA VAL A 44 -20.46 -33.13 7.45
C VAL A 44 -19.37 -32.52 8.33
N GLU A 45 -19.53 -32.54 9.65
CA GLU A 45 -18.52 -32.04 10.59
C GLU A 45 -17.24 -32.88 10.56
N LYS A 46 -17.36 -34.22 10.53
CA LYS A 46 -16.22 -35.13 10.38
C LYS A 46 -15.48 -34.90 9.07
N ASP A 47 -16.21 -34.73 7.97
CA ASP A 47 -15.62 -34.45 6.66
C ASP A 47 -15.00 -33.05 6.62
N PHE A 48 -15.56 -32.09 7.35
CA PHE A 48 -15.04 -30.72 7.44
C PHE A 48 -13.76 -30.65 8.29
N ASN A 49 -13.67 -31.46 9.34
CA ASN A 49 -12.55 -31.54 10.27
C ASN A 49 -11.52 -32.62 9.90
N SER A 50 -11.70 -33.31 8.76
CA SER A 50 -10.70 -34.26 8.28
C SER A 50 -9.37 -33.53 8.04
N PRO A 51 -8.23 -34.11 8.48
CA PRO A 51 -6.92 -33.50 8.28
C PRO A 51 -6.65 -33.15 6.81
N GLU A 52 -7.11 -33.98 5.87
CA GLU A 52 -6.95 -33.72 4.43
C GLU A 52 -7.74 -32.49 3.96
N LYS A 53 -8.96 -32.29 4.46
CA LYS A 53 -9.82 -31.16 4.07
C LYS A 53 -9.39 -29.85 4.72
N ILE A 54 -8.88 -29.89 5.94
CA ILE A 54 -8.25 -28.71 6.59
C ILE A 54 -7.01 -28.29 5.81
N MET A 55 -6.14 -29.24 5.45
CA MET A 55 -4.93 -28.97 4.69
C MET A 55 -5.23 -28.41 3.29
N ALA A 56 -6.21 -28.97 2.58
CA ALA A 56 -6.63 -28.47 1.27
C ALA A 56 -7.11 -27.01 1.31
N ARG A 57 -7.84 -26.62 2.36
CA ARG A 57 -8.27 -25.21 2.54
C ARG A 57 -7.11 -24.30 2.86
N ALA A 58 -6.19 -24.74 3.72
CA ALA A 58 -4.99 -23.97 4.04
C ALA A 58 -4.13 -23.74 2.80
N LEU A 59 -3.99 -24.76 1.93
CA LEU A 59 -3.25 -24.65 0.67
C LEU A 59 -3.92 -23.67 -0.29
N LEU A 60 -5.24 -23.73 -0.46
CA LEU A 60 -6.01 -22.79 -1.27
C LEU A 60 -5.87 -21.33 -0.78
N MET A 61 -5.93 -21.13 0.54
CA MET A 61 -5.75 -19.80 1.12
C MET A 61 -4.31 -19.28 0.97
N ALA A 62 -3.32 -20.16 1.07
CA ALA A 62 -1.92 -19.81 0.84
C ALA A 62 -1.69 -19.41 -0.63
N ASP A 63 -2.23 -20.17 -1.58
CA ASP A 63 -2.15 -19.93 -3.02
C ASP A 63 -2.79 -18.59 -3.42
N GLN A 64 -4.00 -18.32 -2.90
CA GLN A 64 -4.65 -17.02 -3.09
C GLN A 64 -3.84 -15.84 -2.53
N LYS A 65 -3.08 -16.07 -1.45
CA LYS A 65 -2.23 -15.05 -0.86
C LYS A 65 -0.94 -14.85 -1.66
N VAL A 66 -0.34 -15.92 -2.17
CA VAL A 66 0.84 -15.86 -3.06
C VAL A 66 0.48 -15.10 -4.33
N HIS A 67 -0.61 -15.44 -5.00
CA HIS A 67 -1.04 -14.74 -6.22
C HIS A 67 -1.36 -13.25 -6.01
N LYS A 68 -1.95 -12.88 -4.86
CA LYS A 68 -2.15 -11.47 -4.52
C LYS A 68 -0.83 -10.73 -4.30
N LEU A 69 0.15 -11.37 -3.67
CA LEU A 69 1.46 -10.77 -3.43
C LEU A 69 2.27 -10.66 -4.73
N GLU A 70 2.22 -11.65 -5.61
CA GLU A 70 2.86 -11.63 -6.92
C GLU A 70 2.27 -10.53 -7.83
N ALA A 71 0.95 -10.36 -7.83
CA ALA A 71 0.29 -9.29 -8.57
C ALA A 71 0.71 -7.89 -8.08
N GLN A 72 0.95 -7.74 -6.78
CA GLN A 72 1.45 -6.50 -6.20
C GLN A 72 2.91 -6.24 -6.60
N ILE A 73 3.76 -7.27 -6.59
CA ILE A 73 5.18 -7.17 -6.97
C ILE A 73 5.34 -6.79 -8.46
N GLU A 74 4.50 -7.34 -9.35
CA GLU A 74 4.55 -7.01 -10.79
C GLU A 74 4.15 -5.55 -11.08
N ALA A 75 3.16 -5.02 -10.34
CA ALA A 75 2.73 -3.62 -10.45
C ALA A 75 3.81 -2.63 -9.96
N ASP A 76 4.60 -3.04 -8.97
CA ASP A 76 5.65 -2.20 -8.37
C ASP A 76 7.03 -2.37 -9.06
N ARG A 77 7.20 -3.39 -9.91
CA ARG A 77 8.44 -3.69 -10.65
C ARG A 77 9.00 -2.50 -11.46
N PRO A 78 8.22 -1.71 -12.23
CA PRO A 78 8.78 -0.56 -12.95
C PRO A 78 9.17 0.61 -12.01
N LYS A 79 8.58 0.69 -10.81
CA LYS A 79 8.86 1.75 -9.83
C LYS A 79 10.18 1.52 -9.08
N VAL A 80 10.47 0.27 -8.72
CA VAL A 80 11.69 -0.10 -7.97
C VAL A 80 12.93 -0.04 -8.86
N LEU A 81 12.85 -0.55 -10.10
CA LEU A 81 13.98 -0.63 -11.02
C LEU A 81 14.64 0.72 -11.33
N PHE A 82 13.89 1.83 -11.32
CA PHE A 82 14.45 3.15 -11.59
C PHE A 82 15.12 3.79 -10.37
N ALA A 83 14.60 3.57 -9.15
CA ALA A 83 15.25 4.06 -7.93
C ALA A 83 16.65 3.42 -7.74
N ASP A 84 16.79 2.15 -8.13
CA ASP A 84 18.06 1.43 -8.13
C ASP A 84 19.00 1.91 -9.24
N ALA A 85 18.47 2.18 -10.45
CA ALA A 85 19.27 2.71 -11.57
C ALA A 85 19.82 4.12 -11.28
N VAL A 86 19.04 4.98 -10.63
CA VAL A 86 19.47 6.32 -10.18
C VAL A 86 20.49 6.25 -9.04
N SER A 87 20.48 5.18 -8.23
CA SER A 87 21.53 4.91 -7.23
C SER A 87 22.91 4.74 -7.86
N ALA A 88 22.95 4.06 -9.01
CA ALA A 88 24.18 3.55 -9.58
C ALA A 88 25.05 4.67 -10.17
N SER A 89 24.43 5.72 -10.72
CA SER A 89 25.16 6.92 -11.15
C SER A 89 25.47 7.79 -9.92
N HIS A 90 26.69 7.71 -9.41
CA HIS A 90 27.16 8.49 -8.25
C HIS A 90 27.26 10.01 -8.52
N THR A 91 26.52 10.54 -9.51
CA THR A 91 26.61 11.92 -9.97
C THR A 91 25.50 12.77 -9.35
N SER A 92 25.89 13.96 -8.89
CA SER A 92 24.95 14.95 -8.39
C SER A 92 24.31 15.72 -9.54
N ILE A 93 22.99 15.91 -9.45
CA ILE A 93 22.22 16.61 -10.49
C ILE A 93 21.64 17.92 -9.96
N LEU A 94 21.28 18.84 -10.85
CA LEU A 94 20.57 20.04 -10.45
C LEU A 94 19.14 19.70 -10.00
N VAL A 95 18.59 20.50 -9.09
CA VAL A 95 17.19 20.36 -8.66
C VAL A 95 16.22 20.46 -9.86
N GLY A 96 16.55 21.26 -10.87
CA GLY A 96 15.76 21.35 -12.11
C GLY A 96 15.74 20.03 -12.90
N ASP A 97 16.85 19.30 -12.93
CA ASP A 97 16.93 18.01 -13.61
C ASP A 97 16.25 16.91 -12.80
N LEU A 98 16.34 16.95 -11.46
CA LEU A 98 15.53 16.10 -10.59
C LEU A 98 14.02 16.29 -10.88
N ALA A 99 13.55 17.52 -11.09
CA ALA A 99 12.15 17.77 -11.42
C ALA A 99 11.72 17.08 -12.73
N LYS A 100 12.59 17.11 -13.76
CA LYS A 100 12.34 16.41 -15.03
C LYS A 100 12.26 14.91 -14.81
N LEU A 101 13.18 14.34 -14.01
CA LEU A 101 13.17 12.91 -13.66
C LEU A 101 11.87 12.52 -12.95
N ILE A 102 11.46 13.28 -11.93
CA ILE A 102 10.20 13.02 -11.20
C ILE A 102 9.00 13.10 -12.15
N SER A 103 8.98 14.09 -13.06
CA SER A 103 7.92 14.22 -14.06
C SER A 103 7.88 13.10 -15.09
N GLN A 104 9.03 12.53 -15.45
CA GLN A 104 9.10 11.35 -16.33
C GLN A 104 8.61 10.08 -15.63
N ASN A 105 8.76 10.01 -14.30
CA ASN A 105 8.33 8.87 -13.48
C ASN A 105 6.85 8.94 -13.06
N GLY A 106 6.04 9.78 -13.71
CA GLY A 106 4.58 9.81 -13.51
C GLY A 106 4.07 10.93 -12.60
N PHE A 107 4.94 11.62 -11.85
CA PHE A 107 4.53 12.74 -11.00
C PHE A 107 4.81 14.09 -11.67
N LYS A 108 3.79 14.68 -12.31
CA LYS A 108 3.91 15.93 -13.08
C LYS A 108 4.29 17.14 -12.21
N ILE A 109 5.60 17.42 -12.10
CA ILE A 109 6.15 18.57 -11.38
C ILE A 109 7.18 19.32 -12.24
N GLY A 110 7.07 20.65 -12.26
CA GLY A 110 8.05 21.53 -12.91
C GLY A 110 9.13 22.01 -11.94
N ALA A 111 10.28 22.45 -12.47
CA ALA A 111 11.42 22.92 -11.66
C ALA A 111 11.03 23.97 -10.60
N ASN A 112 10.28 25.01 -10.99
CA ASN A 112 9.84 26.06 -10.06
C ASN A 112 8.91 25.54 -8.95
N ARG A 113 8.05 24.56 -9.26
CA ARG A 113 7.17 23.92 -8.29
C ARG A 113 7.97 23.06 -7.31
N LEU A 114 8.96 22.31 -7.80
CA LEU A 114 9.85 21.51 -6.95
C LEU A 114 10.67 22.40 -6.01
N PHE A 115 11.25 23.49 -6.53
CA PHE A 115 11.98 24.46 -5.70
C PHE A 115 11.09 25.06 -4.60
N SER A 116 9.83 25.36 -4.91
CA SER A 116 8.88 25.87 -3.92
C SER A 116 8.57 24.82 -2.86
N TRP A 117 8.20 23.62 -3.29
CA TRP A 117 7.94 22.49 -2.39
C TRP A 117 9.13 22.20 -1.47
N LEU A 118 10.36 22.21 -1.98
CA LEU A 118 11.57 21.99 -1.18
C LEU A 118 11.78 23.07 -0.12
N ARG A 119 11.44 24.33 -0.40
CA ARG A 119 11.50 25.41 0.60
C ARG A 119 10.39 25.28 1.64
N ASP A 120 9.18 24.97 1.20
CA ASP A 120 8.01 24.86 2.07
C ASP A 120 8.13 23.66 3.01
N ASN A 121 8.78 22.58 2.56
CA ASN A 121 9.06 21.39 3.37
C ASN A 121 10.38 21.47 4.15
N GLY A 122 11.06 22.62 4.14
CA GLY A 122 12.28 22.86 4.92
C GLY A 122 13.53 22.12 4.45
N TYR A 123 13.56 21.67 3.18
CA TYR A 123 14.76 21.12 2.56
C TYR A 123 15.72 22.21 2.07
N LEU A 124 15.16 23.28 1.54
CA LEU A 124 15.90 24.47 1.12
C LEU A 124 15.50 25.69 1.96
N ILE A 125 16.43 26.63 2.10
CA ILE A 125 16.20 27.86 2.86
C ILE A 125 15.23 28.77 2.09
N LYS A 126 14.17 29.20 2.79
CA LYS A 126 13.14 30.14 2.31
C LYS A 126 13.47 31.61 2.51
N LYS A 127 14.53 31.93 3.26
CA LYS A 127 14.93 33.33 3.51
C LYS A 127 15.50 33.92 2.22
N ARG A 128 14.92 35.05 1.77
CA ARG A 128 15.43 35.79 0.60
C ARG A 128 16.81 36.36 0.92
N GLY A 129 17.72 36.30 -0.06
CA GLY A 129 19.11 36.76 0.06
C GLY A 129 20.10 35.69 -0.41
N ALA A 130 21.36 35.82 0.02
CA ALA A 130 22.47 34.94 -0.40
C ALA A 130 22.27 33.45 -0.08
N SER A 131 21.44 33.13 0.91
CA SER A 131 21.13 31.75 1.30
C SER A 131 19.88 31.19 0.63
N TRP A 132 19.21 31.95 -0.25
CA TRP A 132 18.01 31.48 -0.94
C TRP A 132 18.34 30.23 -1.77
N ASN A 133 17.50 29.19 -1.67
CA ASN A 133 17.72 27.88 -2.31
C ASN A 133 18.95 27.10 -1.82
N MET A 134 19.65 27.54 -0.77
CA MET A 134 20.69 26.73 -0.14
C MET A 134 20.07 25.61 0.70
N PRO A 135 20.72 24.43 0.82
CA PRO A 135 20.17 23.34 1.62
C PRO A 135 20.15 23.73 3.09
N THR A 136 19.11 23.31 3.81
CA THR A 136 19.06 23.46 5.26
C THR A 136 20.07 22.53 5.93
N GLN A 137 20.48 22.86 7.16
CA GLN A 137 21.36 22.01 7.96
C GLN A 137 20.85 20.55 8.03
N LYS A 138 19.54 20.39 8.29
CA LYS A 138 18.84 19.09 8.25
C LYS A 138 19.07 18.33 6.94
N SER A 139 19.02 19.01 5.79
CA SER A 139 19.14 18.35 4.49
C SER A 139 20.57 17.97 4.14
N MET A 140 21.53 18.75 4.66
CA MET A 140 22.96 18.42 4.59
C MET A 140 23.28 17.20 5.46
N GLU A 141 22.77 17.14 6.69
CA GLU A 141 22.94 16.00 7.60
C GLU A 141 22.33 14.71 7.05
N LEU A 142 21.19 14.82 6.37
CA LEU A 142 20.59 13.68 5.66
C LEU A 142 21.39 13.26 4.41
N GLY A 143 22.34 14.08 3.95
CA GLY A 143 23.16 13.83 2.77
C GLY A 143 22.38 13.92 1.46
N LEU A 144 21.30 14.72 1.42
CA LEU A 144 20.41 14.83 0.25
C LEU A 144 20.94 15.80 -0.80
N PHE A 145 21.76 16.77 -0.37
CA PHE A 145 22.29 17.80 -1.24
C PHE A 145 23.79 17.98 -1.03
N GLU A 146 24.42 18.54 -2.06
CA GLU A 146 25.77 19.08 -2.03
C GLU A 146 25.76 20.50 -2.60
N ILE A 147 26.74 21.31 -2.23
CA ILE A 147 26.87 22.68 -2.70
C ILE A 147 28.02 22.71 -3.72
N LYS A 148 27.70 23.09 -4.96
CA LYS A 148 28.71 23.44 -5.97
C LYS A 148 28.98 24.93 -5.91
N GLU A 149 30.24 25.30 -5.68
CA GLU A 149 30.69 26.68 -5.78
C GLU A 149 31.25 26.93 -7.19
N THR A 150 30.92 28.08 -7.79
CA THR A 150 31.42 28.51 -9.10
C THR A 150 31.95 29.93 -8.98
N ASN A 151 33.22 30.10 -9.31
CA ASN A 151 33.86 31.41 -9.32
C ASN A 151 33.52 32.13 -10.62
N ILE A 152 32.97 33.33 -10.49
CA ILE A 152 32.67 34.23 -11.61
C ILE A 152 33.66 35.39 -11.49
N GLN A 153 34.54 35.50 -12.48
CA GLN A 153 35.44 36.63 -12.63
C GLN A 153 34.72 37.71 -13.45
N HIS A 154 34.69 38.92 -12.92
CA HIS A 154 34.10 40.08 -13.59
C HIS A 154 35.18 40.90 -14.28
N ALA A 155 34.78 41.67 -15.29
CA ALA A 155 35.70 42.47 -16.12
C ALA A 155 36.45 43.57 -15.33
N ASP A 156 35.94 43.95 -14.15
CA ASP A 156 36.51 44.90 -13.21
C ASP A 156 37.46 44.25 -12.17
N GLY A 157 37.73 42.95 -12.29
CA GLY A 157 38.73 42.23 -11.49
C GLY A 157 38.23 41.67 -10.15
N HIS A 158 36.97 41.91 -9.76
CA HIS A 158 36.43 41.27 -8.56
C HIS A 158 35.94 39.84 -8.86
N ILE A 159 36.06 38.97 -7.85
CA ILE A 159 35.62 37.57 -7.92
C ILE A 159 34.35 37.42 -7.09
N SER A 160 33.29 36.91 -7.71
CA SER A 160 32.07 36.53 -6.99
C SER A 160 31.90 35.00 -6.99
N ILE A 161 31.45 34.46 -5.86
CA ILE A 161 31.25 33.01 -5.68
C ILE A 161 29.75 32.73 -5.77
N ASN A 162 29.33 31.98 -6.78
CA ASN A 162 27.97 31.50 -6.90
C ASN A 162 27.85 30.10 -6.28
N LYS A 163 26.87 29.89 -5.40
CA LYS A 163 26.63 28.62 -4.73
C LYS A 163 25.35 28.00 -5.27
N THR A 164 25.47 26.79 -5.81
CA THR A 164 24.33 26.06 -6.37
C THR A 164 24.11 24.76 -5.62
N SER A 165 22.89 24.56 -5.14
CA SER A 165 22.46 23.30 -4.53
C SER A 165 22.24 22.24 -5.58
N LYS A 166 22.95 21.11 -5.45
CA LYS A 166 22.76 19.90 -6.25
C LYS A 166 22.24 18.76 -5.38
N VAL A 167 21.52 17.84 -5.99
CA VAL A 167 20.94 16.67 -5.32
C VAL A 167 21.89 15.50 -5.50
N THR A 168 22.30 14.88 -4.40
CA THR A 168 23.15 13.68 -4.40
C THR A 168 22.37 12.46 -4.91
N GLY A 169 23.03 11.35 -5.26
CA GLY A 169 22.33 10.11 -5.64
C GLY A 169 21.34 9.63 -4.56
N LYS A 170 21.74 9.73 -3.28
CA LYS A 170 20.87 9.47 -2.12
C LYS A 170 19.66 10.42 -2.09
N GLY A 171 19.89 11.71 -2.33
CA GLY A 171 18.82 12.70 -2.42
C GLY A 171 17.84 12.42 -3.56
N GLN A 172 18.32 11.97 -4.71
CA GLN A 172 17.49 11.64 -5.85
C GLN A 172 16.53 10.50 -5.51
N GLN A 173 17.04 9.39 -4.96
CA GLN A 173 16.19 8.29 -4.46
C GLN A 173 15.17 8.74 -3.43
N TYR A 174 15.64 9.53 -2.45
CA TYR A 174 14.79 10.02 -1.38
C TYR A 174 13.59 10.81 -1.91
N PHE A 175 13.83 11.76 -2.83
CA PHE A 175 12.75 12.57 -3.39
C PHE A 175 11.89 11.78 -4.38
N ILE A 176 12.48 10.94 -5.24
CA ILE A 176 11.72 10.08 -6.15
C ILE A 176 10.74 9.21 -5.36
N ASN A 177 11.21 8.47 -4.36
CA ASN A 177 10.36 7.64 -3.51
C ASN A 177 9.32 8.48 -2.77
N LYS A 178 9.69 9.67 -2.28
CA LYS A 178 8.77 10.54 -1.57
C LYS A 178 7.62 11.06 -2.44
N PHE A 179 7.88 11.40 -3.71
CA PHE A 179 6.85 11.86 -4.64
C PHE A 179 6.03 10.71 -5.24
N LEU A 180 6.65 9.55 -5.48
CA LEU A 180 5.94 8.35 -5.98
C LEU A 180 5.03 7.72 -4.91
N ASN A 181 5.44 7.74 -3.64
CA ASN A 181 4.62 7.23 -2.53
C ASN A 181 3.56 8.23 -2.05
N GLN A 182 3.59 9.47 -2.54
CA GLN A 182 2.62 10.51 -2.16
C GLN A 182 1.25 10.36 -2.85
N GLU A 183 1.05 9.40 -3.76
CA GLU A 183 -0.29 8.95 -4.16
C GLU A 183 -1.11 8.38 -2.97
N TYR A 184 -0.49 8.11 -1.82
CA TYR A 184 -1.15 7.56 -0.62
C TYR A 184 -1.45 8.54 0.52
N LEU A 185 -1.22 9.85 0.35
CA LEU A 185 -1.66 10.84 1.34
C LEU A 185 -2.42 11.98 0.65
N PRO A 186 -3.75 11.87 0.54
CA PRO A 186 -4.57 13.02 0.22
C PRO A 186 -4.50 13.99 1.40
N GLY A 187 -4.00 15.19 1.13
CA GLY A 187 -4.25 16.39 1.94
C GLY A 187 -5.17 17.30 1.16
#